data_AF-A0A417C957-F1
#
_entry.id   AF-A0A417C957-F1
#
_cell.length_a   1.000
_cell.length_b   1.000
_cell.length_c   1.000
_cell.angle_alpha   90.00
_cell.angle_beta   90.00
_cell.angle_gamma   90.00
#
_symmetry.space_group_name_H-M   'P 1'
#
loop_
_entity.id
_entity.type
_entity.pdbx_description
1 polymer ?
#
loop_
_entity_poly.entity_id
_entity_poly.type
_entity_poly.pdbx_seq_one_letter_code
_entity_poly.pdbx_strand_id
1 'polypeptide(L)'
;MEGLLVILPILVFLVFLWITYTNINLFVTIIRCLKKDKTLECALSTVGKIFYVGLLIIYVACFVGCLYFMIISAMNNKYNDASLPLNIIAIVSLVSGYLFQQVIFIGRRDMLIGKIQLDYRKIKRVNYPKPTTLSFSYGQKSYSTSLRFMDESKMKKALQRTR
;
A
#
# COMPACT_ATOMS: atom_id res chain seq x y z
N MET A 1 11.39 10.28 34.35
CA MET A 1 11.76 9.57 33.10
C MET A 1 11.04 8.23 32.93
N GLU A 2 10.56 7.57 34.01
CA GLU A 2 9.89 6.27 33.91
C GLU A 2 8.54 6.29 33.18
N GLY A 3 7.73 7.34 33.36
CA GLY A 3 6.45 7.47 32.64
C GLY A 3 6.60 7.53 31.12
N LEU A 4 7.70 8.09 30.60
CA LEU A 4 7.95 8.20 29.16
C LEU A 4 8.28 6.84 28.54
N LEU A 5 8.94 5.96 29.29
CA LEU A 5 9.25 4.58 28.88
C LEU A 5 8.01 3.69 28.81
N VAL A 6 6.95 4.00 29.59
CA VAL A 6 5.67 3.27 29.55
C VAL A 6 4.74 3.80 28.46
N ILE A 7 4.72 5.11 28.22
CA ILE A 7 3.82 5.75 27.25
C ILE A 7 4.26 5.46 25.80
N LEU A 8 5.57 5.40 25.55
CA LEU A 8 6.12 5.27 24.19
C LEU A 8 5.70 3.95 23.49
N PRO A 9 5.82 2.75 24.12
CA PRO A 9 5.39 1.50 23.50
C PRO A 9 3.88 1.46 23.24
N ILE A 10 3.07 2.03 24.13
CA ILE A 10 1.61 2.11 23.97
C ILE A 10 1.26 2.99 22.75
N LEU A 11 1.94 4.12 22.59
CA LEU A 11 1.75 4.99 21.43
C LEU A 11 2.15 4.29 20.13
N VAL A 12 3.28 3.59 20.11
CA VAL A 12 3.69 2.80 18.92
C VAL A 12 2.67 1.72 18.61
N PHE A 13 2.13 1.03 19.62
CA PHE A 13 1.09 0.04 19.43
C PHE A 13 -0.18 0.63 18.79
N LEU A 14 -0.63 1.80 19.26
CA LEU A 14 -1.78 2.49 18.67
C LEU A 14 -1.53 2.89 17.20
N VAL A 15 -0.35 3.43 16.90
CA VAL A 15 0.05 3.78 15.53
C VAL A 15 0.08 2.52 14.64
N PHE A 16 0.60 1.41 15.14
CA PHE A 16 0.61 0.13 14.45
C PHE A 16 -0.81 -0.38 14.14
N LEU A 17 -1.74 -0.30 15.10
CA LEU A 17 -3.15 -0.66 14.86
C LEU A 17 -3.78 0.22 13.77
N TRP A 18 -3.48 1.51 13.75
CA TRP A 18 -3.98 2.41 12.73
C TRP A 18 -3.39 2.11 11.33
N ILE A 19 -2.10 1.77 11.26
CA ILE A 19 -1.43 1.37 10.01
C ILE A 19 -2.03 0.07 9.48
N THR A 20 -2.19 -0.94 10.34
CA THR A 20 -2.78 -2.23 9.96
C THR A 20 -4.22 -2.08 9.49
N TYR A 21 -5.03 -1.27 10.17
CA TYR A 21 -6.38 -0.90 9.70
C TYR A 21 -6.35 -0.27 8.30
N THR A 22 -5.43 0.67 8.06
CA THR A 22 -5.30 1.33 6.74
C THR A 22 -4.93 0.34 5.64
N ASN A 23 -4.03 -0.61 5.92
CA ASN A 23 -3.63 -1.66 4.99
C ASN A 23 -4.78 -2.63 4.67
N ILE A 24 -5.53 -3.05 5.69
CA ILE A 24 -6.72 -3.91 5.51
C ILE A 24 -7.78 -3.19 4.67
N ASN A 25 -8.08 -1.93 4.99
CA ASN A 25 -9.07 -1.15 4.26
C ASN A 25 -8.71 -0.97 2.78
N LEU A 26 -7.41 -0.76 2.48
CA LEU A 26 -6.91 -0.76 1.11
C LEU A 26 -7.19 -2.09 0.41
N PHE A 27 -6.87 -3.22 1.05
CA PHE A 27 -7.08 -4.54 0.46
C PHE A 27 -8.56 -4.84 0.21
N VAL A 28 -9.42 -4.52 1.17
CA VAL A 28 -10.88 -4.64 1.04
C VAL A 28 -11.41 -3.78 -0.09
N THR A 29 -10.89 -2.56 -0.26
CA THR A 29 -11.30 -1.65 -1.34
C THR A 29 -10.92 -2.22 -2.70
N ILE A 30 -9.69 -2.73 -2.85
CA ILE A 30 -9.23 -3.40 -4.08
C ILE A 30 -10.15 -4.59 -4.41
N ILE A 31 -10.44 -5.47 -3.44
CA ILE A 31 -11.33 -6.61 -3.66
C ILE A 31 -12.74 -6.16 -4.08
N ARG A 32 -13.30 -5.15 -3.40
CA ARG A 32 -14.63 -4.62 -3.74
C ARG A 32 -14.65 -4.05 -5.16
N CYS A 33 -13.61 -3.34 -5.58
CA CYS A 33 -13.50 -2.81 -6.94
C CYS A 33 -13.35 -3.95 -7.96
N LEU A 34 -12.48 -4.93 -7.72
CA LEU A 34 -12.31 -6.11 -8.58
C LEU A 34 -13.60 -6.92 -8.75
N LYS A 35 -14.43 -7.01 -7.69
CA LYS A 35 -15.74 -7.66 -7.77
C LYS A 35 -16.76 -6.87 -8.58
N LYS A 36 -16.71 -5.53 -8.53
CA LYS A 36 -17.63 -4.65 -9.26
C LYS A 36 -17.32 -4.59 -10.75
N ASP A 37 -16.02 -4.52 -11.11
CA ASP A 37 -15.59 -4.43 -12.50
C ASP A 37 -14.58 -5.54 -12.81
N LYS A 38 -15.07 -6.61 -13.47
CA LYS A 38 -14.25 -7.75 -13.91
C LYS A 38 -13.22 -7.37 -14.98
N THR A 39 -13.29 -6.16 -15.53
CA THR A 39 -12.32 -5.67 -16.52
C THR A 39 -11.09 -5.01 -15.89
N LEU A 40 -11.06 -4.84 -14.56
CA LEU A 40 -9.91 -4.32 -13.83
C LEU A 40 -8.74 -5.30 -13.89
N GLU A 41 -7.73 -4.95 -14.67
CA GLU A 41 -6.47 -5.67 -14.74
C GLU A 41 -5.40 -4.94 -13.94
N CYS A 42 -4.52 -5.71 -13.31
CA CYS A 42 -3.36 -5.16 -12.64
C CYS A 42 -2.39 -4.56 -13.66
N ALA A 43 -2.08 -3.27 -13.52
CA ALA A 43 -1.21 -2.52 -14.43
C ALA A 43 0.29 -2.71 -14.12
N LEU A 44 0.62 -3.57 -13.16
CA LEU A 44 1.99 -3.94 -12.83
C LEU A 44 2.64 -4.73 -13.97
N SER A 45 3.88 -4.36 -14.28
CA SER A 45 4.78 -5.15 -15.12
C SER A 45 5.03 -6.53 -14.50
N THR A 46 5.42 -7.53 -15.29
CA THR A 46 5.76 -8.88 -14.82
C THR A 46 6.80 -8.84 -13.70
N VAL A 47 7.80 -7.96 -13.81
CA VAL A 47 8.81 -7.72 -12.77
C VAL A 47 8.18 -7.12 -11.51
N GLY A 48 7.26 -6.16 -11.68
CA GLY A 48 6.52 -5.54 -10.58
C GLY A 48 5.67 -6.54 -9.80
N LYS A 49 4.99 -7.46 -10.50
CA LYS A 49 4.19 -8.52 -9.86
C LYS A 49 5.05 -9.40 -8.97
N ILE A 50 6.21 -9.84 -9.46
CA ILE A 50 7.15 -10.66 -8.70
C ILE A 50 7.64 -9.90 -7.46
N PHE A 51 8.00 -8.62 -7.62
CA PHE A 51 8.42 -7.77 -6.51
C PHE A 51 7.35 -7.63 -5.42
N TYR A 52 6.10 -7.33 -5.79
CA TYR A 52 5.02 -7.16 -4.83
C TYR A 52 4.60 -8.47 -4.14
N VAL A 53 4.65 -9.60 -4.86
CA VAL A 53 4.41 -10.92 -4.26
C VAL A 53 5.53 -11.26 -3.27
N GLY A 54 6.80 -11.05 -3.63
CA GLY A 54 7.94 -11.24 -2.74
C GLY A 54 7.86 -10.36 -1.49
N LEU A 55 7.49 -9.08 -1.67
CA LEU A 55 7.29 -8.14 -0.58
C LEU A 55 6.18 -8.57 0.38
N LEU A 56 5.09 -9.14 -0.14
CA LEU A 56 4.00 -9.68 0.67
C LEU A 56 4.48 -10.89 1.50
N ILE A 57 5.24 -11.81 0.91
CA ILE A 57 5.79 -12.97 1.62
C ILE A 57 6.71 -12.53 2.75
N ILE A 58 7.63 -11.59 2.47
CA ILE A 58 8.55 -11.04 3.48
C ILE A 58 7.77 -10.35 4.60
N TYR A 59 6.75 -9.56 4.26
CA TYR A 59 5.89 -8.90 5.24
C TYR A 59 5.20 -9.90 6.18
N VAL A 60 4.62 -10.97 5.64
CA VAL A 60 3.97 -12.02 6.43
C VAL A 60 4.98 -12.76 7.32
N ALA A 61 6.16 -13.09 6.79
CA ALA A 61 7.22 -13.75 7.57
C ALA A 61 7.70 -12.88 8.74
N CYS A 62 7.96 -11.60 8.51
CA CYS A 62 8.31 -10.65 9.57
C CYS A 62 7.19 -10.50 10.59
N PHE A 63 5.92 -10.46 10.15
CA PHE A 63 4.77 -10.33 11.03
C PHE A 63 4.63 -11.52 11.98
N VAL A 64 4.70 -12.75 11.45
CA VAL A 64 4.63 -13.98 12.25
C VAL A 64 5.84 -14.09 13.18
N GLY A 65 7.04 -13.77 12.70
CA GLY A 65 8.25 -13.76 13.53
C GLY A 65 8.15 -12.79 14.71
N CYS A 66 7.71 -11.56 14.47
CA CYS A 66 7.54 -10.56 15.53
C CYS A 66 6.47 -10.96 16.55
N LEU A 67 5.35 -11.56 16.11
CA LEU A 67 4.34 -12.12 17.01
C LEU A 67 4.91 -13.24 17.90
N TYR A 68 5.67 -14.16 17.32
CA TYR A 68 6.30 -15.25 18.07
C TYR A 68 7.25 -14.72 19.15
N PHE A 69 8.12 -13.76 18.80
CA PHE A 69 9.02 -13.13 19.78
C PHE A 69 8.25 -12.38 20.87
N MET A 70 7.16 -11.67 20.54
CA MET A 70 6.34 -11.01 21.55
C MET A 70 5.71 -12.01 22.54
N ILE A 71 5.22 -13.15 22.06
CA ILE A 71 4.65 -14.21 22.91
C ILE A 71 5.71 -14.78 23.86
N ILE A 72 6.91 -15.09 23.35
CA ILE A 72 8.01 -15.59 24.19
C ILE A 72 8.42 -14.56 25.25
N SER A 73 8.56 -13.29 24.89
CA SER A 73 8.91 -12.23 25.83
C SER A 73 7.84 -12.07 26.92
N ALA A 74 6.56 -12.23 26.57
CA ALA A 74 5.46 -12.22 27.53
C ALA A 74 5.52 -13.44 28.49
N MET A 75 5.77 -14.65 27.98
CA MET A 75 5.91 -15.85 28.81
C MET A 75 7.08 -15.76 29.79
N ASN A 76 8.17 -15.10 29.39
CA ASN A 76 9.36 -14.90 30.21
C ASN A 76 9.25 -13.71 31.18
N ASN A 77 8.09 -13.03 31.27
CA ASN A 77 7.88 -11.80 32.05
C ASN A 77 8.87 -10.66 31.72
N LYS A 78 9.46 -10.66 30.52
CA LYS A 78 10.39 -9.63 30.04
C LYS A 78 9.65 -8.64 29.15
N TYR A 79 8.78 -7.83 29.75
CA TYR A 79 7.95 -6.86 29.03
C TYR A 79 8.76 -5.79 28.28
N ASN A 80 9.94 -5.43 28.79
CA ASN A 80 10.81 -4.45 28.13
C ASN A 80 11.34 -4.96 26.79
N ASP A 81 11.58 -6.28 26.68
CA ASP A 81 12.09 -6.92 25.47
C ASP A 81 11.00 -7.06 24.38
N ALA A 82 9.71 -6.91 24.74
CA ALA A 82 8.60 -6.91 23.79
C ALA A 82 8.46 -5.59 23.00
N SER A 83 9.11 -4.51 23.44
CA SER A 83 9.08 -3.21 22.77
C SER A 83 9.83 -3.21 21.42
N LEU A 84 10.93 -3.95 21.34
CA LEU A 84 11.74 -4.13 20.13
C LEU A 84 10.96 -4.75 18.95
N PRO A 85 10.36 -5.94 19.08
CA PRO A 85 9.59 -6.54 17.99
C PRO A 85 8.37 -5.69 17.61
N LEU A 86 7.78 -4.97 18.56
CA LEU A 86 6.68 -4.03 18.29
C LEU A 86 7.13 -2.84 17.40
N ASN A 87 8.31 -2.27 17.67
CA ASN A 87 8.83 -1.19 16.84
C ASN A 87 9.17 -1.68 15.42
N ILE A 88 9.78 -2.87 15.31
CA ILE A 88 10.15 -3.47 14.02
C ILE A 88 8.90 -3.74 13.18
N ILE A 89 7.87 -4.37 13.76
CA ILE A 89 6.63 -4.68 13.02
C ILE A 89 5.90 -3.41 12.60
N ALA A 90 5.92 -2.35 13.42
CA ALA A 90 5.33 -1.06 13.08
C ALA A 90 5.99 -0.41 11.86
N ILE A 91 7.33 -0.36 11.84
CA ILE A 91 8.09 0.23 10.73
C ILE A 91 7.91 -0.60 9.45
N VAL A 92 8.02 -1.93 9.55
CA VAL A 92 7.84 -2.83 8.41
C VAL A 92 6.44 -2.69 7.81
N SER A 93 5.41 -2.57 8.66
CA SER A 93 4.01 -2.37 8.22
C SER A 93 3.76 -1.01 7.56
N LEU A 94 4.49 0.02 8.00
CA LEU A 94 4.41 1.35 7.41
C LEU A 94 5.02 1.35 6.01
N VAL A 95 6.23 0.81 5.87
CA VAL A 95 6.95 0.77 4.58
C VAL A 95 6.21 -0.10 3.58
N SER A 96 5.77 -1.30 3.99
CA SER A 96 5.01 -2.20 3.11
C SER A 96 3.67 -1.56 2.70
N GLY A 97 2.96 -0.94 3.65
CA GLY A 97 1.70 -0.23 3.38
C GLY A 97 1.84 0.90 2.38
N TYR A 98 2.90 1.72 2.51
CA TYR A 98 3.19 2.79 1.56
C TYR A 98 3.48 2.27 0.14
N LEU A 99 4.17 1.13 0.03
CA LEU A 99 4.45 0.50 -1.27
C LEU A 99 3.19 -0.12 -1.88
N PHE A 100 2.33 -0.75 -1.08
CA PHE A 100 1.05 -1.29 -1.54
C PHE A 100 0.07 -0.21 -2.01
N GLN A 101 0.11 1.00 -1.42
CA GLN A 101 -0.69 2.14 -1.89
C GLN A 101 -0.35 2.61 -3.31
N GLN A 102 0.85 2.28 -3.80
CA GLN A 102 1.29 2.65 -5.15
C GLN A 102 0.80 1.68 -6.24
N VAL A 103 0.13 0.59 -5.87
CA VAL A 103 -0.40 -0.37 -6.84
C VAL A 103 -1.59 0.24 -7.59
N ILE A 104 -1.57 0.12 -8.93
CA ILE A 104 -2.62 0.62 -9.81
C ILE A 104 -3.28 -0.54 -10.55
N PHE A 105 -4.61 -0.50 -10.61
CA PHE A 105 -5.42 -1.35 -11.47
C PHE A 105 -6.11 -0.49 -12.53
N ILE A 106 -6.18 -1.01 -13.76
CA ILE A 106 -6.71 -0.33 -14.93
C ILE A 106 -7.88 -1.17 -15.45
N GLY A 107 -9.07 -0.59 -15.47
CA GLY A 107 -10.27 -1.17 -16.06
C GLY A 107 -10.63 -0.50 -17.38
N ARG A 108 -11.79 -0.87 -17.96
CA ARG A 108 -12.29 -0.23 -19.20
C ARG A 108 -12.90 1.15 -18.96
N ARG A 109 -13.52 1.38 -17.80
CA ARG A 109 -14.22 2.63 -17.47
C ARG A 109 -13.58 3.39 -16.32
N ASP A 110 -12.96 2.66 -15.39
CA ASP A 110 -12.35 3.23 -14.20
C ASP A 110 -10.90 2.76 -14.02
N MET A 111 -10.09 3.60 -13.39
CA MET A 111 -8.76 3.30 -12.88
C MET A 111 -8.77 3.30 -11.36
N LEU A 112 -8.14 2.33 -10.72
CA LEU A 112 -7.96 2.28 -9.28
C LEU A 112 -6.49 2.56 -8.95
N ILE A 113 -6.21 3.61 -8.19
CA ILE A 113 -4.87 3.88 -7.65
C ILE A 113 -4.94 3.69 -6.13
N GLY A 114 -4.31 2.63 -5.62
CA GLY A 114 -4.40 2.24 -4.22
C GLY A 114 -5.87 2.09 -3.78
N LYS A 115 -6.37 3.06 -3.01
CA LYS A 115 -7.76 3.11 -2.51
C LYS A 115 -8.72 4.01 -3.32
N ILE A 116 -8.21 4.76 -4.30
CA ILE A 116 -8.99 5.80 -5.00
C ILE A 116 -9.41 5.26 -6.37
N GLN A 117 -10.72 5.08 -6.56
CA GLN A 117 -11.32 4.77 -7.86
C GLN A 117 -11.57 6.07 -8.62
N LEU A 118 -11.05 6.14 -9.84
CA LEU A 118 -11.06 7.31 -10.71
C LEU A 118 -11.73 6.93 -12.02
N ASP A 119 -12.79 7.65 -12.38
CA ASP A 119 -13.45 7.50 -13.67
C ASP A 119 -12.63 8.22 -14.75
N TYR A 120 -12.30 7.52 -15.85
CA TYR A 120 -11.46 8.10 -16.90
C TYR A 120 -12.09 9.34 -17.54
N ARG A 121 -13.42 9.45 -17.59
CA ARG A 121 -14.13 10.57 -18.23
C ARG A 121 -13.88 11.92 -17.55
N LYS A 122 -13.47 11.91 -16.30
CA LYS A 122 -13.25 13.11 -15.47
C LYS A 122 -11.79 13.55 -15.46
N ILE A 123 -10.90 12.82 -16.14
CA ILE A 123 -9.48 13.14 -16.26
C ILE A 123 -9.31 14.15 -17.39
N LYS A 124 -8.84 15.36 -17.07
CA LYS A 124 -8.76 16.47 -18.04
C LYS A 124 -7.37 16.66 -18.66
N ARG A 125 -6.30 16.38 -17.91
CA ARG A 125 -4.91 16.52 -18.38
C ARG A 125 -4.04 15.44 -17.76
N VAL A 126 -3.27 14.74 -18.61
CA VAL A 126 -2.24 13.78 -18.19
C VAL A 126 -0.89 14.35 -18.62
N ASN A 127 -0.04 14.67 -17.65
CA ASN A 127 1.34 15.08 -17.88
C ASN A 127 2.28 13.97 -17.42
N TYR A 128 3.36 13.81 -18.19
CA TYR A 128 4.50 12.96 -17.85
C TYR A 128 5.69 13.87 -17.51
N PRO A 129 5.72 14.51 -16.32
CA PRO A 129 6.81 15.42 -15.97
C PRO A 129 8.17 14.71 -15.85
N LYS A 130 8.16 13.39 -15.59
CA LYS A 130 9.35 12.52 -15.56
C LYS A 130 8.99 11.15 -16.14
N PRO A 131 9.95 10.38 -16.68
CA PRO A 131 9.68 9.06 -17.26
C PRO A 131 9.05 8.07 -16.26
N THR A 132 9.22 8.30 -14.96
CA THR A 132 8.74 7.42 -13.89
C THR A 132 7.60 8.01 -13.07
N THR A 133 6.99 9.12 -13.48
CA THR A 133 5.87 9.73 -12.73
C THR A 133 4.76 10.16 -13.68
N LEU A 134 3.55 9.70 -13.40
CA LEU A 134 2.33 10.12 -14.07
C LEU A 134 1.61 11.13 -13.18
N SER A 135 1.40 12.35 -13.70
CA SER A 135 0.60 13.36 -13.02
C SER A 135 -0.67 13.62 -13.82
N PHE A 136 -1.83 13.48 -13.19
CA PHE A 136 -3.10 13.75 -13.84
C PHE A 136 -4.00 14.63 -12.96
N SER A 137 -4.73 15.52 -13.60
CA SER A 137 -5.76 16.32 -12.93
C SER A 137 -7.11 15.63 -13.01
N TYR A 138 -7.71 15.43 -11.85
CA TYR A 138 -9.06 14.89 -11.69
C TYR A 138 -9.90 15.93 -10.94
N GLY A 139 -10.83 16.57 -11.65
CA GLY A 139 -11.54 17.74 -11.12
C GLY A 139 -10.58 18.90 -10.81
N GLN A 140 -10.58 19.38 -9.56
CA GLN A 140 -9.69 20.44 -9.06
C GLN A 140 -8.40 19.90 -8.39
N LYS A 141 -8.23 18.57 -8.25
CA LYS A 141 -7.08 17.96 -7.57
C LYS A 141 -6.10 17.36 -8.57
N SER A 142 -4.80 17.58 -8.34
CA SER A 142 -3.71 16.97 -9.08
C SER A 142 -3.20 15.74 -8.33
N TYR A 143 -3.20 14.58 -8.98
CA TYR A 143 -2.65 13.34 -8.45
C TYR A 143 -1.35 13.03 -9.18
N SER A 144 -0.29 12.72 -8.43
CA SER A 144 0.95 12.18 -8.97
C SER A 144 1.11 10.73 -8.49
N THR A 145 1.44 9.82 -9.40
CA THR A 145 1.74 8.44 -9.05
C THR A 145 3.02 7.99 -9.74
N SER A 146 3.83 7.25 -8.99
CA SER A 146 5.07 6.65 -9.46
C SER A 146 4.76 5.48 -10.42
N LEU A 147 5.41 5.47 -11.58
CA LEU A 147 5.34 4.43 -12.62
C LEU A 147 6.41 3.33 -12.42
N ARG A 148 7.16 3.35 -11.31
CA ARG A 148 8.42 2.58 -11.13
C ARG A 148 8.31 1.05 -11.34
N PHE A 149 7.10 0.49 -11.29
CA PHE A 149 6.83 -0.93 -11.55
C PHE A 149 5.64 -1.16 -12.50
N MET A 150 5.22 -0.13 -13.21
CA MET A 150 4.06 -0.16 -14.10
C MET A 150 4.44 -0.45 -15.54
N ASP A 151 3.57 -1.17 -16.23
CA ASP A 151 3.68 -1.36 -17.68
C ASP A 151 3.20 -0.10 -18.39
N GLU A 152 4.16 0.72 -18.84
CA GLU A 152 3.92 1.99 -19.53
C GLU A 152 3.06 1.80 -20.78
N SER A 153 3.15 0.63 -21.44
CA SER A 153 2.38 0.32 -22.66
C SER A 153 0.90 0.12 -22.37
N LYS A 154 0.55 -0.54 -21.25
CA LYS A 154 -0.84 -0.74 -20.82
C LYS A 154 -1.47 0.57 -20.33
N MET A 155 -0.71 1.36 -19.59
CA MET A 155 -1.10 2.71 -19.16
C MET A 155 -1.43 3.62 -20.34
N LYS A 156 -0.51 3.72 -21.32
CA LYS A 156 -0.71 4.56 -22.52
C LYS A 156 -1.91 4.09 -23.33
N LYS A 157 -2.08 2.78 -23.53
CA LYS A 157 -3.26 2.23 -24.23
C LYS A 157 -4.57 2.53 -23.50
N ALA A 158 -4.61 2.44 -22.18
CA ALA A 158 -5.80 2.73 -21.41
C ALA A 158 -6.19 4.21 -21.48
N LEU A 159 -5.21 5.11 -21.37
CA LEU A 159 -5.44 6.56 -21.44
C LEU A 159 -5.76 7.06 -22.86
N GLN A 160 -5.20 6.42 -23.89
CA GLN A 160 -5.52 6.73 -25.29
C GLN A 160 -6.93 6.27 -25.68
N ARG A 161 -7.44 5.17 -25.12
CA ARG A 161 -8.81 4.68 -25.39
C ARG A 161 -9.91 5.62 -24.90
N THR A 162 -9.60 6.53 -23.99
CA THR A 162 -10.57 7.46 -23.40
C THR A 162 -10.63 8.81 -24.10
N ARG A 163 -9.72 9.07 -25.04
CA ARG A 163 -9.70 10.29 -25.86
C ARG A 163 -10.40 10.03 -27.18
#